data_AF-A0A8T7LT21-F1
#
_entry.id   AF-A0A8T7LT21-F1
#
_cell.length_a   1.000
_cell.length_b   1.000
_cell.length_c   1.000
_cell.angle_alpha   90.00
_cell.angle_beta   90.00
_cell.angle_gamma   90.00
#
_symmetry.space_group_name_H-M   'P 1'
#
loop_
_entity.id
_entity.type
_entity.pdbx_description
1 polymer ?
#
loop_
_entity_poly.entity_id
_entity_poly.type
_entity_poly.pdbx_seq_one_letter_code
_entity_poly.pdbx_strand_id
1 'polypeptide(L)'
;MANSPVWFRRKNQCHAYYIAAEVRKQRQGLFGHIYLSELNHSPMAQELVAHEVQHLIFDWVLTRKGMNINEKNEERIATMTGEISRRLWRKYERWAKPRSRKPAPRKNRRTPRKTRKAI
;
A
#
# COMPACT_ATOMS: atom_id res chain seq x y z
N MET A 1 19.34 0.96 10.05
CA MET A 1 17.89 1.18 9.89
C MET A 1 17.63 2.68 10.01
N ALA A 2 16.80 3.25 9.14
CA ALA A 2 16.58 4.70 9.11
C ALA A 2 15.75 5.14 10.32
N ASN A 3 16.40 5.71 11.33
CA ASN A 3 15.76 6.11 12.59
C ASN A 3 14.99 7.44 12.52
N SER A 4 14.80 8.04 11.34
CA SER A 4 14.06 9.30 11.22
C SER A 4 13.61 9.61 9.78
N PRO A 5 12.40 10.16 9.59
CA PRO A 5 11.96 10.75 8.31
C PRO A 5 12.89 11.85 7.77
N VAL A 6 13.70 12.47 8.63
CA VAL A 6 14.66 13.51 8.23
C VAL A 6 15.83 12.93 7.43
N TRP A 7 16.21 11.67 7.70
CA TRP A 7 17.20 10.94 6.92
C TRP A 7 16.67 10.44 5.58
N PHE A 8 15.34 10.23 5.47
CA PHE A 8 14.67 9.81 4.25
C PHE A 8 14.82 10.83 3.10
N ARG A 9 14.83 12.13 3.40
CA ARG A 9 15.00 13.18 2.38
C ARG A 9 16.43 13.31 1.85
N ARG A 10 17.45 12.77 2.52
CA ARG A 10 18.85 13.12 2.23
C ARG A 10 19.52 12.35 1.10
N LYS A 11 18.92 11.32 0.51
CA LYS A 11 19.44 10.70 -0.71
C LYS A 11 18.32 10.17 -1.57
N ASN A 12 18.32 10.54 -2.86
CA ASN A 12 17.52 9.99 -3.97
C ASN A 12 17.76 8.48 -4.23
N GLN A 13 17.99 7.68 -3.19
CA GLN A 13 18.37 6.27 -3.23
C GLN A 13 17.40 5.37 -2.45
N CYS A 14 16.40 5.94 -1.77
CA CYS A 14 15.48 5.18 -0.94
C CYS A 14 14.07 5.24 -1.53
N HIS A 15 13.61 4.10 -2.04
CA HIS A 15 12.33 3.93 -2.73
C HIS A 15 11.18 3.70 -1.73
N ALA A 16 11.43 3.03 -0.61
CA ALA A 16 10.49 2.89 0.50
C ALA A 16 11.24 2.74 1.83
N TYR A 17 10.57 3.02 2.95
CA TYR A 17 11.05 2.67 4.28
C TYR A 17 9.92 2.39 5.25
N TYR A 18 10.12 1.43 6.15
CA TYR A 18 9.23 1.06 7.24
C TYR A 18 9.59 1.76 8.56
N ILE A 19 8.57 2.28 9.25
CA ILE A 19 8.67 2.76 10.63
C ILE A 19 7.67 1.98 11.48
N ALA A 20 8.15 1.31 12.52
CA ALA A 20 7.30 0.64 13.50
C ALA A 20 6.43 1.65 14.26
N ALA A 21 5.20 1.26 14.61
CA ALA A 21 4.33 2.11 15.41
C ALA A 21 4.88 2.23 16.84
N GLU A 22 4.99 3.45 17.38
CA GLU A 22 5.52 3.72 18.73
C GLU A 22 4.74 2.94 19.81
N VAL A 23 3.42 2.86 19.65
CA VAL A 23 2.54 2.14 20.56
C VAL A 23 2.32 0.73 20.02
N ARG A 24 3.28 -0.18 20.27
CA ARG A 24 3.14 -1.63 20.07
C ARG A 24 2.13 -2.24 21.06
N LYS A 25 0.92 -1.70 21.14
CA LYS A 25 -0.14 -2.25 22.01
C LYS A 25 -0.56 -3.60 21.44
N GLN A 26 -0.12 -4.64 22.14
CA GLN A 26 -0.09 -6.08 21.86
C GLN A 26 -1.34 -6.77 21.27
N ARG A 27 -2.39 -6.08 20.82
CA ARG A 27 -3.61 -6.76 20.39
C ARG A 27 -4.23 -6.30 19.08
N GLN A 28 -4.33 -5.01 18.72
CA GLN A 28 -5.09 -4.63 17.52
C GLN A 28 -4.68 -3.29 16.90
N GLY A 29 -4.56 -3.29 15.57
CA GLY A 29 -4.85 -2.11 14.74
C GLY A 29 -3.73 -1.69 13.78
N LEU A 30 -2.53 -1.44 14.29
CA LEU A 30 -1.46 -0.79 13.52
C LEU A 30 -0.07 -1.21 14.02
N PHE A 31 0.73 -1.79 13.11
CA PHE A 31 2.09 -2.28 13.42
C PHE A 31 3.17 -1.31 12.93
N GLY A 32 2.85 -0.47 11.97
CA GLY A 32 3.76 0.55 11.48
C GLY A 32 3.29 1.14 10.15
N HIS A 33 4.15 1.98 9.60
CA HIS A 33 3.89 2.73 8.39
C HIS A 33 4.98 2.42 7.37
N ILE A 34 4.58 2.14 6.14
CA ILE A 34 5.48 2.05 5.00
C ILE A 34 5.31 3.34 4.21
N TYR A 35 6.39 4.10 4.13
CA TYR A 35 6.44 5.34 3.36
C TYR A 35 7.06 5.06 2.00
N LEU A 36 6.45 5.63 0.97
CA LEU A 36 6.84 5.46 -0.42
C LEU A 36 7.47 6.77 -0.92
N SER A 37 8.58 6.67 -1.63
CA SER A 37 9.20 7.81 -2.31
C SER A 37 8.52 8.11 -3.65
N GLU A 38 8.59 9.35 -4.12
CA GLU A 38 8.08 9.77 -5.43
C GLU A 38 8.85 9.13 -6.60
N LEU A 39 10.03 8.56 -6.33
CA LEU A 39 10.86 7.83 -7.30
C LEU A 39 10.42 6.35 -7.51
N ASN A 40 9.23 5.96 -7.04
CA ASN A 40 8.75 4.56 -7.02
C ASN A 40 8.22 3.99 -8.34
N HIS A 41 8.49 4.63 -9.46
CA HIS A 41 8.02 4.15 -10.76
C HIS A 41 9.02 3.21 -11.47
N SER A 42 10.19 2.95 -10.89
CA SER A 42 11.15 1.97 -11.43
C SER A 42 10.80 0.55 -10.97
N PRO A 43 11.16 -0.51 -11.74
CA PRO A 43 11.03 -1.89 -11.28
C PRO A 43 11.76 -2.16 -9.95
N MET A 44 12.94 -1.55 -9.76
CA MET A 44 13.74 -1.63 -8.53
C MET A 44 13.00 -1.08 -7.30
N ALA A 45 12.05 -0.17 -7.51
CA ALA A 45 11.19 0.32 -6.43
C ALA A 45 10.26 -0.76 -5.87
N GLN A 46 9.76 -1.66 -6.72
CA GLN A 46 8.86 -2.74 -6.26
C GLN A 46 9.60 -3.71 -5.34
N GLU A 47 10.84 -4.05 -5.67
CA GLU A 47 11.69 -4.91 -4.83
C GLU A 47 11.94 -4.29 -3.45
N LEU A 48 12.22 -2.98 -3.42
CA LEU A 48 12.44 -2.26 -2.16
C LEU A 48 11.15 -2.11 -1.34
N VAL A 49 10.00 -1.92 -2.00
CA VAL A 49 8.70 -1.96 -1.30
C VAL A 49 8.46 -3.35 -0.70
N ALA A 50 8.78 -4.42 -1.43
CA ALA A 50 8.67 -5.79 -0.93
C ALA A 50 9.55 -6.02 0.30
N HIS A 51 10.78 -5.48 0.30
CA HIS A 51 11.69 -5.52 1.44
C HIS A 51 11.07 -4.87 2.69
N GLU A 52 10.46 -3.70 2.55
CA GLU A 52 9.79 -3.03 3.67
C GLU A 52 8.53 -3.77 4.14
N VAL A 53 7.82 -4.47 3.25
CA VAL A 53 6.71 -5.36 3.64
C VAL A 53 7.21 -6.52 4.51
N GLN A 54 8.40 -7.07 4.22
CA GLN A 54 9.00 -8.12 5.07
C GLN A 54 9.30 -7.60 6.47
N HIS A 55 9.83 -6.38 6.61
CA HIS A 55 10.03 -5.75 7.91
C HIS A 55 8.72 -5.60 8.71
N LEU A 56 7.64 -5.15 8.06
CA LEU A 56 6.31 -5.08 8.67
C LEU A 56 5.80 -6.47 9.14
N ILE A 57 5.98 -7.50 8.31
CA ILE A 57 5.59 -8.87 8.63
C ILE A 57 6.37 -9.40 9.83
N PHE A 58 7.68 -9.19 9.88
CA PHE A 58 8.49 -9.61 11.01
C PHE A 58 8.10 -8.89 12.30
N ASP A 59 7.83 -7.59 12.25
CA ASP A 59 7.34 -6.86 13.43
C ASP A 59 5.96 -7.37 13.87
N TRP A 60 5.07 -7.71 12.93
CA TRP A 60 3.79 -8.36 13.24
C TRP A 60 3.97 -9.72 13.93
N VAL A 61 4.90 -10.56 13.46
CA VAL A 61 5.19 -11.85 14.09
C VAL A 61 5.77 -11.66 15.49
N LEU A 62 6.75 -10.76 15.65
CA LEU A 62 7.45 -10.52 16.91
C LEU A 62 6.56 -9.86 17.99
N THR A 63 5.59 -9.04 17.58
CA THR A 63 4.66 -8.37 18.53
C THR A 63 3.62 -9.33 19.10
N ARG A 64 3.42 -10.51 18.49
CA ARG A 64 2.58 -11.58 19.04
C ARG A 64 3.36 -12.34 20.11
N LYS A 65 3.22 -11.90 21.36
CA LYS A 65 3.86 -12.52 22.54
C LYS A 65 3.62 -14.05 22.53
N GLY A 66 4.71 -14.84 22.50
CA GLY A 66 4.67 -16.31 22.54
C GLY A 66 4.40 -17.00 21.19
N MET A 67 4.44 -16.29 20.07
CA MET A 67 4.24 -16.89 18.74
C MET A 67 5.56 -17.46 18.20
N ASN A 68 5.89 -18.69 18.61
CA ASN A 68 6.93 -19.48 17.95
C ASN A 68 6.32 -20.14 16.70
N ILE A 69 7.00 -20.03 15.56
CA ILE A 69 6.59 -20.71 14.33
C ILE A 69 6.78 -22.21 14.55
N ASN A 70 5.72 -22.99 14.37
CA ASN A 70 5.73 -24.45 14.44
C ASN A 70 4.75 -25.03 13.41
N GLU A 71 4.83 -26.32 13.14
CA GLU A 71 4.00 -27.00 12.13
C GLU A 71 2.49 -26.78 12.33
N LYS A 72 2.02 -26.54 13.56
CA LYS A 72 0.60 -26.35 13.87
C LYS A 72 0.09 -24.94 13.55
N ASN A 73 0.97 -23.94 13.47
CA ASN A 73 0.58 -22.55 13.26
C ASN A 73 1.22 -21.90 12.01
N GLU A 74 2.16 -22.57 11.36
CA GLU A 74 2.90 -22.08 10.21
C GLU A 74 1.97 -21.69 9.06
N GLU A 75 1.06 -22.57 8.63
CA GLU A 75 0.06 -22.27 7.59
C GLU A 75 -0.82 -21.05 7.94
N ARG A 76 -1.21 -20.91 9.21
CA ARG A 76 -1.99 -19.76 9.68
C ARG A 76 -1.17 -18.47 9.59
N ILE A 77 0.09 -18.52 9.97
CA ILE A 77 1.03 -17.39 9.88
C ILE A 77 1.22 -17.02 8.40
N ALA A 78 1.50 -17.99 7.53
CA ALA A 78 1.65 -17.81 6.09
C ALA A 78 0.38 -17.20 5.45
N THR A 79 -0.81 -17.66 5.84
CA THR A 79 -2.08 -17.10 5.38
C THR A 79 -2.22 -15.62 5.77
N MET A 80 -1.94 -15.30 7.04
CA MET A 80 -2.06 -13.93 7.55
C MET A 80 -1.03 -12.99 6.91
N THR A 81 0.21 -13.43 6.73
CA THR A 81 1.25 -12.65 6.04
C THR A 81 0.91 -12.45 4.56
N GLY A 82 0.35 -13.48 3.91
CA GLY A 82 -0.21 -13.39 2.57
C GLY A 82 -1.33 -12.35 2.45
N GLU A 83 -2.21 -12.27 3.44
CA GLU A 83 -3.25 -11.23 3.49
C GLU A 83 -2.68 -9.82 3.65
N ILE A 84 -1.70 -9.63 4.55
CA ILE A 84 -1.03 -8.34 4.77
C ILE A 84 -0.39 -7.86 3.46
N SER A 85 0.41 -8.72 2.82
CA SER A 85 1.05 -8.46 1.54
C SER A 85 0.02 -8.13 0.46
N ARG A 86 -1.03 -8.95 0.31
CA ARG A 86 -2.09 -8.74 -0.70
C ARG A 86 -2.80 -7.40 -0.52
N ARG A 87 -3.13 -7.01 0.72
CA ARG A 87 -3.79 -5.72 1.00
C ARG A 87 -2.88 -4.54 0.67
N LEU A 88 -1.59 -4.64 0.97
CA LEU A 88 -0.61 -3.61 0.63
C LEU A 88 -0.45 -3.49 -0.89
N TRP A 89 -0.21 -4.59 -1.60
CA TRP A 89 0.00 -4.56 -3.05
C TRP A 89 -1.20 -4.01 -3.81
N ARG A 90 -2.43 -4.35 -3.41
CA ARG A 90 -3.65 -3.74 -3.99
C ARG A 90 -3.74 -2.22 -3.77
N LYS A 91 -3.18 -1.69 -2.68
CA LYS A 91 -3.09 -0.23 -2.45
C LYS A 91 -1.95 0.37 -3.27
N TYR A 92 -0.79 -0.29 -3.28
CA TYR A 92 0.38 0.11 -4.04
C TYR A 92 0.08 0.19 -5.54
N GLU A 93 -0.53 -0.83 -6.15
CA GLU A 93 -0.89 -0.82 -7.57
C GLU A 93 -1.86 0.31 -7.94
N ARG A 94 -2.83 0.61 -7.06
CA ARG A 94 -3.78 1.72 -7.26
C ARG A 94 -3.10 3.08 -7.18
N TRP A 95 -2.07 3.21 -6.35
CA TRP A 95 -1.28 4.42 -6.22
C TRP A 95 -0.27 4.57 -7.38
N ALA A 96 0.42 3.49 -7.72
CA ALA A 96 1.47 3.45 -8.74
C ALA A 96 0.92 3.56 -10.17
N LYS A 97 -0.33 3.16 -10.42
CA LYS A 97 -1.02 3.44 -11.69
C LYS A 97 -1.51 4.88 -11.67
N PRO A 98 -0.86 5.82 -12.40
CA PRO A 98 -1.48 7.12 -12.62
C PRO A 98 -2.83 6.84 -13.27
N ARG A 99 -3.93 7.28 -12.62
CA ARG A 99 -5.24 7.29 -13.27
C ARG A 99 -5.03 8.04 -14.58
N SER A 100 -5.09 7.34 -15.71
CA SER A 100 -5.27 8.02 -16.98
C SER A 100 -6.60 8.74 -16.83
N ARG A 101 -6.52 10.04 -16.51
CA ARG A 101 -7.64 10.97 -16.60
C ARG A 101 -7.96 11.07 -18.09
N LYS A 102 -8.46 10.01 -18.70
CA LYS A 102 -9.22 10.15 -19.93
C LYS A 102 -10.49 10.89 -19.49
N PRO A 103 -10.69 12.15 -19.92
CA PRO A 103 -11.95 12.81 -19.63
C PRO A 103 -13.05 11.88 -20.15
N ALA A 104 -14.04 11.60 -19.30
CA ALA A 104 -15.20 10.84 -19.72
C ALA A 104 -15.74 11.49 -21.01
N PRO A 105 -16.05 10.72 -22.07
CA PRO A 105 -16.62 11.31 -23.27
C PRO A 105 -17.91 12.00 -22.84
N ARG A 106 -17.91 13.34 -22.90
CA ARG A 106 -19.12 14.15 -22.68
C ARG A 106 -20.15 13.63 -23.66
N LYS A 107 -21.16 12.92 -23.17
CA LYS A 107 -22.35 12.58 -23.97
C LYS A 107 -22.99 13.90 -24.40
N ASN A 108 -22.68 14.36 -25.61
CA ASN A 108 -23.45 15.37 -26.30
C ASN A 108 -24.83 14.78 -26.62
N ARG A 109 -25.71 14.74 -25.62
CA ARG A 109 -27.12 14.39 -25.82
C ARG A 109 -27.93 15.68 -25.76
N ARG A 110 -27.82 16.51 -26.79
CA ARG A 110 -28.86 17.49 -27.12
C ARG A 110 -29.88 16.76 -27.99
N THR A 111 -30.93 16.24 -27.39
CA THR A 111 -32.15 15.90 -28.14
C THR A 111 -32.82 17.21 -28.56
N PRO A 112 -33.07 17.45 -29.86
CA PRO A 112 -33.87 18.61 -30.27
C PRO A 112 -35.30 18.38 -29.79
N ARG A 113 -35.80 19.33 -28.98
CA ARG A 113 -37.19 19.38 -28.54
C ARG A 113 -38.05 19.62 -29.79
N LYS A 114 -38.87 18.65 -30.19
CA LYS A 114 -39.87 18.83 -31.25
C LYS A 114 -40.75 20.03 -30.88
N THR A 115 -40.65 21.12 -31.64
CA THR A 115 -41.65 22.19 -31.64
C THR A 115 -42.92 21.64 -32.29
N ARG A 116 -44.00 21.61 -31.51
CA ARG A 116 -45.34 21.31 -31.99
C ARG A 116 -45.76 22.51 -32.84
N LYS A 117 -45.96 22.32 -34.15
CA LYS A 117 -46.64 23.33 -34.98
C LYS A 117 -48.08 23.40 -34.48
N ALA A 118 -48.49 24.59 -34.05
CA ALA A 118 -49.89 24.96 -34.00
C ALA A 118 -50.25 25.48 -35.40
N ILE A 119 -51.24 24.84 -36.02
CA ILE A 119 -52.38 25.36 -36.81
C ILE A 119 -53.19 24.11 -37.17
#